data_AF-A0A6B2DKK6-F1
#
_entry.id   AF-A0A6B2DKK6-F1
#
_cell.length_a   1.000
_cell.length_b   1.000
_cell.length_c   1.000
_cell.angle_alpha   90.00
_cell.angle_beta   90.00
_cell.angle_gamma   90.00
#
_symmetry.space_group_name_H-M   'P 1'
#
loop_
_entity.id
_entity.type
_entity.pdbx_description
1 polymer ?
#
loop_
_entity_poly.entity_id
_entity_poly.type
_entity_poly.pdbx_seq_one_letter_code
_entity_poly.pdbx_strand_id
1 'polypeptide(L)'
;MMARQIWVLLGWSSAHGMASTPVGVLGIDADVPEAFVEWVPREHATGRIWRERLAGAGAGELAERIPGWVETAVAPAVHVAPLVVDGALADAVRAQVDDLLGSAR
;
A
#
# COMPACT_ATOMS: atom_id res chain seq x y z
N MET A 1 -16.43 6.86 -12.40
CA MET A 1 -15.04 7.29 -12.29
C MET A 1 -14.61 6.95 -10.88
N MET A 2 -13.86 5.87 -10.73
CA MET A 2 -13.37 5.42 -9.43
C MET A 2 -12.07 6.14 -9.17
N ALA A 3 -12.07 7.06 -8.20
CA ALA A 3 -10.89 7.87 -7.89
C ALA A 3 -9.68 6.98 -7.56
N ARG A 4 -8.51 7.41 -8.04
CA ARG A 4 -7.21 6.82 -7.70
C ARG A 4 -7.09 6.63 -6.18
N GLN A 5 -6.71 5.43 -5.77
CA GLN A 5 -6.61 5.03 -4.37
C GLN A 5 -5.15 4.80 -4.00
N ILE A 6 -4.71 5.35 -2.87
CA ILE A 6 -3.39 5.11 -2.31
C ILE A 6 -3.54 4.46 -0.94
N TRP A 7 -2.81 3.37 -0.73
CA TRP A 7 -2.89 2.54 0.45
C TRP A 7 -1.52 2.33 1.07
N VAL A 8 -1.37 2.67 2.34
CA VAL A 8 -0.18 2.30 3.13
C VAL A 8 -0.40 0.89 3.66
N LEU A 9 0.50 -0.02 3.29
CA LEU A 9 0.45 -1.42 3.70
C LEU A 9 1.18 -1.57 5.03
N LEU A 10 0.51 -2.15 6.03
CA LEU A 10 1.07 -2.37 7.35
C LEU A 10 1.37 -3.85 7.57
N GLY A 11 2.49 -4.12 8.23
CA GLY A 11 2.87 -5.45 8.69
C GLY A 11 2.98 -5.52 10.22
N TRP A 12 2.94 -6.74 10.73
CA TRP A 12 3.00 -7.02 12.16
C TRP A 12 4.31 -6.55 12.80
N SER A 13 4.20 -5.76 13.87
CA SER A 13 5.33 -5.34 14.70
C SER A 13 5.36 -6.14 15.99
N SER A 14 6.39 -6.97 16.17
CA SER A 14 6.58 -7.71 17.44
C SER A 14 6.85 -6.78 18.62
N ALA A 15 7.51 -5.65 18.37
CA ALA A 15 7.81 -4.64 19.39
C ALA A 15 6.55 -3.97 19.96
N HIS A 16 5.54 -3.73 19.11
CA HIS A 16 4.30 -3.05 19.50
C HIS A 16 3.12 -4.01 19.70
N GLY A 17 3.29 -5.30 19.40
CA GLY A 17 2.22 -6.30 19.52
C GLY A 17 1.02 -6.03 18.61
N MET A 18 1.22 -5.28 17.51
CA MET A 18 0.18 -4.89 16.57
C MET A 18 0.76 -4.63 15.18
N ALA A 19 -0.09 -4.61 14.16
CA ALA A 19 0.33 -4.23 12.83
C ALA A 19 0.42 -2.70 12.70
N SER A 20 1.64 -2.19 12.80
CA SER A 20 1.94 -0.75 12.76
C SER A 20 3.15 -0.41 11.89
N THR A 21 3.93 -1.39 11.44
CA THR A 21 5.13 -1.14 10.63
C THR A 21 4.72 -0.94 9.17
N PRO A 22 5.00 0.23 8.55
CA PRO A 22 4.80 0.40 7.11
C PRO A 22 5.74 -0.52 6.34
N VAL A 23 5.20 -1.31 5.40
CA VAL A 23 5.98 -2.27 4.61
C VAL A 23 5.98 -1.95 3.12
N GLY A 24 5.06 -1.10 2.67
CA GLY A 24 4.96 -0.64 1.28
C GLY A 24 3.77 0.30 1.08
N VAL A 25 3.68 0.87 -0.11
CA VAL A 25 2.55 1.68 -0.54
C VAL A 25 2.02 1.09 -1.85
N LEU A 26 0.71 0.86 -1.90
CA LEU A 26 -0.01 0.41 -3.08
C LEU A 26 -0.85 1.54 -3.65
N GLY A 27 -0.67 1.82 -4.93
CA GLY A 27 -1.58 2.63 -5.73
C GLY A 27 -2.46 1.73 -6.59
N ILE A 28 -3.73 2.11 -6.70
CA ILE A 28 -4.69 1.49 -7.61
C ILE A 28 -5.38 2.60 -8.37
N ASP A 29 -5.34 2.50 -9.70
CA ASP A 29 -6.14 3.31 -10.59
C ASP A 29 -7.13 2.35 -11.28
N ALA A 30 -8.43 2.63 -11.13
CA ALA A 30 -9.48 1.77 -11.68
C ALA A 30 -10.03 2.32 -13.00
N ASP A 31 -9.83 3.61 -13.26
CA ASP A 31 -10.21 4.24 -14.53
C ASP A 31 -9.13 3.96 -15.61
N VAL A 32 -7.87 3.87 -15.21
CA VAL A 32 -6.78 3.27 -15.98
C VAL A 32 -6.37 2.01 -15.22
N PRO A 33 -6.65 0.77 -15.69
CA PRO A 33 -6.52 -0.46 -14.90
C PRO A 33 -5.07 -0.82 -14.58
N GLU A 34 -4.48 -0.03 -13.70
CA GLU A 34 -3.08 -0.01 -13.31
C GLU A 34 -3.01 -0.17 -11.79
N ALA A 35 -2.10 -1.02 -11.34
CA ALA A 35 -1.73 -1.12 -9.95
C ALA A 35 -0.21 -1.02 -9.85
N PHE A 36 0.25 -0.26 -8.87
CA PHE A 36 1.67 -0.07 -8.65
C PHE A 36 1.96 -0.15 -7.16
N VAL A 37 2.96 -0.95 -6.78
CA VAL A 37 3.39 -1.08 -5.39
C VAL A 37 4.87 -0.72 -5.28
N GLU A 38 5.17 0.16 -4.34
CA GLU A 38 6.54 0.47 -3.93
C GLU A 38 6.76 -0.07 -2.51
N TRP A 39 7.82 -0.85 -2.33
CA TRP A 39 8.08 -1.52 -1.05
C TRP A 39 9.03 -0.69 -0.20
N VAL A 40 8.74 -0.60 1.10
CA VAL A 40 9.68 0.01 2.05
C VAL A 40 10.93 -0.88 2.13
N PRO A 41 12.15 -0.33 1.91
CA PRO A 41 13.38 -1.10 2.00
C PRO A 41 13.55 -1.77 3.37
N ARG A 42 14.21 -2.94 3.40
CA ARG A 42 14.51 -3.76 4.60
C ARG A 42 13.32 -4.45 5.27
N GLU A 43 12.08 -4.10 4.96
CA GLU A 43 10.87 -4.74 5.51
C GLU A 43 10.39 -5.96 4.70
N HIS A 44 11.33 -6.78 4.21
CA HIS A 44 11.00 -7.92 3.36
C HIS A 44 10.19 -9.00 4.09
N ALA A 45 10.64 -9.39 5.29
CA ALA A 45 9.96 -10.40 6.11
C ALA A 45 8.60 -9.87 6.62
N THR A 46 8.57 -8.64 7.13
CA THR A 46 7.38 -7.99 7.68
C THR A 46 6.29 -7.82 6.63
N GLY A 47 6.66 -7.51 5.38
CA GLY A 47 5.72 -7.36 4.27
C GLY A 47 5.39 -8.63 3.51
N ARG A 48 5.80 -9.83 3.98
CA ARG A 48 5.61 -11.09 3.26
C ARG A 48 4.14 -11.36 2.90
N ILE A 49 3.22 -11.18 3.85
CA ILE A 49 1.78 -11.42 3.63
C ILE A 49 1.25 -10.52 2.51
N TRP A 50 1.67 -9.26 2.46
CA TRP A 50 1.29 -8.34 1.40
C TRP A 50 1.85 -8.78 0.05
N ARG A 51 3.12 -9.19 -0.02
CA ARG A 51 3.70 -9.72 -1.27
C ARG A 51 2.94 -10.93 -1.80
N GLU A 52 2.54 -11.84 -0.93
CA GLU A 52 1.74 -13.01 -1.28
C GLU A 52 0.33 -12.61 -1.78
N ARG A 53 -0.32 -11.64 -1.12
CA ARG A 53 -1.64 -11.12 -1.52
C ARG A 53 -1.65 -10.43 -2.88
N LEU A 54 -0.61 -9.64 -3.16
CA LEU A 54 -0.51 -8.84 -4.38
C LEU A 54 0.07 -9.62 -5.58
N ALA A 55 0.68 -10.79 -5.34
CA ALA A 55 1.33 -11.57 -6.39
C ALA A 55 0.32 -12.00 -7.47
N GLY A 56 0.53 -11.50 -8.70
CA GLY A 56 -0.28 -11.86 -9.86
C GLY A 56 -1.68 -11.24 -9.91
N ALA A 57 -2.05 -10.41 -8.93
CA ALA A 57 -3.36 -9.75 -8.89
C ALA A 57 -3.37 -8.49 -9.78
N GLY A 58 -4.43 -8.34 -10.58
CA GLY A 58 -4.64 -7.15 -11.41
C GLY A 58 -5.31 -6.00 -10.65
N ALA A 59 -5.32 -4.79 -11.21
CA ALA A 59 -5.84 -3.58 -10.56
C ALA A 59 -7.31 -3.70 -10.10
N GLY A 60 -8.19 -4.26 -10.94
CA GLY A 60 -9.60 -4.47 -10.58
C GLY A 60 -9.78 -5.46 -9.44
N GLU A 61 -9.05 -6.57 -9.46
CA GLU A 61 -9.08 -7.56 -8.38
C GLU A 61 -8.56 -6.97 -7.06
N LEU A 62 -7.49 -6.17 -7.13
CA LEU A 62 -6.95 -5.48 -5.96
C LEU A 62 -7.93 -4.45 -5.38
N ALA A 63 -8.64 -3.71 -6.23
CA ALA A 63 -9.66 -2.75 -5.80
C ALA A 63 -10.81 -3.44 -5.04
N GLU A 64 -11.18 -4.65 -5.44
CA GLU A 64 -12.24 -5.44 -4.78
C GLU A 64 -11.74 -6.10 -3.48
N ARG A 65 -10.49 -6.57 -3.45
CA ARG A 65 -9.95 -7.34 -2.32
C ARG A 65 -9.42 -6.46 -1.19
N ILE A 66 -8.87 -5.27 -1.49
CA ILE A 66 -8.21 -4.45 -0.48
C ILE A 66 -9.13 -4.01 0.68
N PRO A 67 -10.42 -3.67 0.47
CA PRO A 67 -11.30 -3.30 1.59
C PRO A 67 -11.43 -4.43 2.62
N GLY A 68 -11.44 -5.70 2.18
CA GLY A 68 -11.49 -6.85 3.08
C GLY A 68 -10.17 -7.12 3.83
N TRP A 69 -9.04 -6.62 3.31
CA TRP A 69 -7.74 -6.79 3.96
C TRP A 69 -7.42 -5.70 4.99
N VAL A 70 -7.98 -4.50 4.80
CA VAL A 70 -7.84 -3.34 5.69
C VAL A 70 -8.18 -3.70 7.13
N GLU A 71 -9.16 -4.58 7.34
CA GLU A 71 -9.63 -4.97 8.67
C GLU A 71 -8.85 -6.14 9.30
N THR A 72 -7.82 -6.67 8.62
CA THR A 72 -7.10 -7.84 9.13
C THR A 72 -6.06 -7.47 10.19
N ALA A 73 -6.07 -8.16 11.33
CA ALA A 73 -5.21 -7.84 12.47
C ALA A 73 -3.69 -8.00 12.21
N VAL A 74 -3.32 -8.82 11.21
CA VAL A 74 -1.91 -9.20 10.96
C VAL A 74 -1.28 -8.37 9.83
N ALA A 75 -2.08 -7.90 8.87
CA ALA A 75 -1.63 -7.13 7.72
C ALA A 75 -2.74 -6.19 7.22
N PRO A 76 -3.12 -5.17 8.01
CA PRO A 76 -4.07 -4.15 7.60
C PRO A 76 -3.44 -3.18 6.61
N ALA A 77 -4.26 -2.33 6.02
CA ALA A 77 -3.83 -1.22 5.17
C ALA A 77 -4.58 0.04 5.58
N VAL A 78 -4.00 1.20 5.30
CA VAL A 78 -4.60 2.50 5.59
C VAL A 78 -4.78 3.27 4.29
N HIS A 79 -6.00 3.71 4.01
CA HIS A 79 -6.26 4.58 2.88
C HIS A 79 -5.72 5.98 3.17
N VAL A 80 -4.99 6.56 2.22
CA VAL A 80 -4.45 7.91 2.33
C VAL A 80 -4.80 8.73 1.10
N ALA A 81 -4.94 10.04 1.28
CA ALA A 81 -5.12 10.94 0.15
C ALA A 81 -3.83 10.98 -0.69
N PRO A 82 -3.90 10.89 -2.02
CA PRO A 82 -2.73 11.03 -2.87
C PRO A 82 -2.10 12.41 -2.72
N LEU A 83 -0.79 12.46 -2.47
CA LEU A 83 -0.01 13.70 -2.43
C LEU A 83 0.17 14.31 -3.83
N VAL A 84 0.20 13.45 -4.85
CA VAL A 84 0.29 13.82 -6.27
C VAL A 84 -0.94 13.26 -6.97
N VAL A 85 -1.76 14.15 -7.52
CA VAL A 85 -3.05 13.79 -8.15
C VAL A 85 -2.89 13.63 -9.67
N ASP A 86 -2.03 14.44 -10.28
CA ASP A 86 -1.77 14.42 -11.72
C ASP A 86 -0.55 13.56 -12.07
N GLY A 87 -0.58 12.92 -13.24
CA GLY A 87 0.53 12.12 -13.74
C GLY A 87 0.43 10.61 -13.45
N ALA A 88 1.56 9.91 -13.57
CA ALA A 88 1.61 8.46 -13.48
C ALA A 88 1.35 7.97 -12.05
N LEU A 89 0.66 6.83 -11.92
CA LEU A 89 0.34 6.23 -10.62
C LEU A 89 1.61 5.97 -9.78
N ALA A 90 2.68 5.53 -10.44
CA ALA A 90 3.97 5.28 -9.80
C ALA A 90 4.55 6.52 -9.09
N ASP A 91 4.35 7.72 -9.65
CA ASP A 91 4.88 8.95 -9.06
C ASP A 91 4.12 9.32 -7.79
N ALA A 92 2.80 9.14 -7.77
CA ALA A 92 1.97 9.33 -6.59
C ALA A 92 2.33 8.34 -5.46
N VAL A 93 2.57 7.07 -5.81
CA VAL A 93 2.98 6.04 -4.86
C VAL A 93 4.37 6.34 -4.28
N ARG A 94 5.34 6.71 -5.12
CA ARG A 94 6.70 7.04 -4.67
C ARG A 94 6.74 8.28 -3.79
N ALA A 95 5.98 9.33 -4.15
CA ALA A 95 5.84 10.52 -3.30
C ALA A 95 5.30 10.15 -1.91
N GLN A 96 4.35 9.22 -1.83
CA GLN A 96 3.82 8.74 -0.56
C GLN A 96 4.86 7.91 0.23
N VAL A 97 5.67 7.10 -0.44
CA VAL A 97 6.78 6.38 0.22
C VAL A 97 7.82 7.36 0.78
N ASP A 98 8.19 8.39 0.02
CA ASP A 98 9.14 9.41 0.45
C ASP A 98 8.63 10.17 1.68
N ASP A 99 7.35 10.52 1.72
CA ASP A 99 6.69 11.14 2.87
C ASP A 99 6.69 10.21 4.12
N LEU A 100 6.38 8.92 3.94
CA LEU A 100 6.44 7.93 5.00
C LEU A 100 7.86 7.76 5.58
N LEU A 101 8.88 7.75 4.71
CA LEU A 101 10.27 7.60 5.13
C LEU A 101 10.84 8.90 5.73
N GLY A 102 10.39 10.06 5.24
CA GLY A 102 10.78 11.37 5.74
C GLY A 102 10.20 11.69 7.12
N SER A 103 8.98 11.23 7.40
CA SER A 103 8.27 11.43 8.68
C SER A 103 8.75 10.53 9.83
N ALA A 104 9.55 9.50 9.54
CA ALA A 104 10.12 8.58 10.54
C ALA A 104 11.41 9.10 11.20
N ARG A 105 11.82 10.35 10.95
CA ARG A 105 12.97 11.04 11.59
C ARG A 105 12.53 11.93 12.74
#